data_AF-A0A6B1H8Y0-F1
#
_entry.id   AF-A0A6B1H8Y0-F1
#
_cell.length_a   1.000
_cell.length_b   1.000
_cell.length_c   1.000
_cell.angle_alpha   90.00
_cell.angle_beta   90.00
_cell.angle_gamma   90.00
#
_symmetry.space_group_name_H-M   'P 1'
#
loop_
_entity.id
_entity.type
_entity.pdbx_description
1 polymer ?
#
loop_
_entity_poly.entity_id
_entity_poly.type
_entity_poly.pdbx_seq_one_letter_code
_entity_poly.pdbx_strand_id
1 'polypeptide(L)'
;RASEIGTREPVHSRYERIVFDKSLVAPRGTPRAAFVCPGHPLLDAVLDLTLERNRTLLRRGAVLVDDRDEGVEAHVLLYVEHTIHDGRPAGEHDGRTISKRMIFLDFGPDGPRGHLQYAPYLDFRPLAPDEPHPHEILSRPEFAWIDEGLAGEAEAYAAEHVAPEHLAEVRDARMAALNKTEAAVKDRLTKEISYWDHRAEDLKLREKAGQTNVHLNSREAAKRADQLHARLSQRLEELALERRISAAKSTLLGGCLVVPRGLLDKMGGHTKEPPVAPSDTQAIAARARRIVMGVERDLGFEPTDREFEKRGYDIESRVPDTGRLRFIEVKGRVEGAPTITVTFNEIVTSLNKSEDYILAIVEFLENGGHRVHYLRRPFQRTPDFDVTDVRYNFAALLRRAGEPS
;
A
#
# COMPACT_ATOMS: atom_id res chain seq x y z
N ARG A 1 12.13 8.21 19.26
CA ARG A 1 13.20 8.55 18.28
C ARG A 1 12.61 8.38 16.88
N ALA A 2 12.46 9.47 16.13
CA ALA A 2 11.65 9.52 14.93
C ALA A 2 12.29 8.80 13.75
N SER A 3 11.53 7.97 13.03
CA SER A 3 11.99 7.41 11.76
C SER A 3 11.76 8.44 10.65
N GLU A 4 12.83 9.08 10.20
CA GLU A 4 12.77 10.16 9.20
C GLU A 4 12.29 9.64 7.84
N ILE A 5 10.99 9.75 7.59
CA ILE A 5 10.40 9.83 6.26
C ILE A 5 9.67 11.16 6.16
N GLY A 6 10.40 12.27 6.29
CA GLY A 6 9.80 13.60 6.27
C GLY A 6 10.85 14.68 6.12
N THR A 7 10.51 15.73 5.38
CA THR A 7 11.34 16.93 5.19
C THR A 7 11.82 17.48 6.54
N ARG A 8 13.04 18.04 6.58
CA ARG A 8 13.73 18.70 7.72
C ARG A 8 12.97 19.85 8.41
N GLU A 9 11.66 19.97 8.19
CA GLU A 9 10.83 20.99 8.79
C GLU A 9 10.45 20.58 10.23
N PRO A 10 10.69 21.45 11.23
CA PRO A 10 10.31 21.16 12.61
C PRO A 10 8.79 21.18 12.75
N VAL A 11 8.28 20.42 13.71
CA VAL A 11 6.87 20.52 14.11
C VAL A 11 6.62 21.93 14.67
N HIS A 12 5.72 22.69 14.04
CA HIS A 12 5.36 24.02 14.52
C HIS A 12 4.56 23.94 15.83
N SER A 13 4.78 24.91 16.73
CA SER A 13 4.02 25.06 17.98
C SER A 13 2.55 25.42 17.74
N ARG A 14 2.23 25.98 16.57
CA ARG A 14 0.86 26.31 16.15
C ARG A 14 0.75 26.27 14.63
N TYR A 15 -0.38 25.77 14.14
CA TYR A 15 -0.79 25.86 12.74
C TYR A 15 -1.99 26.82 12.66
N GLU A 16 -1.93 27.80 11.77
CA GLU A 16 -3.04 28.74 11.55
C GLU A 16 -4.24 28.03 10.91
N ARG A 17 -3.98 27.15 9.94
CA ARG A 17 -4.97 26.31 9.27
C ARG A 17 -4.33 25.02 8.78
N ILE A 18 -5.03 23.91 8.91
CA ILE A 18 -4.64 22.61 8.35
C ILE A 18 -5.71 22.10 7.38
N VAL A 19 -5.29 21.36 6.36
CA VAL A 19 -6.18 20.68 5.42
C VAL A 19 -5.64 19.30 5.06
N PHE A 20 -6.55 18.38 4.73
CA PHE A 20 -6.25 17.01 4.28
C PHE A 20 -6.56 16.81 2.78
N ASP A 21 -7.10 17.85 2.12
CA ASP A 21 -7.32 17.88 0.68
C ASP A 21 -6.43 18.97 0.05
N LYS A 22 -5.67 18.58 -0.98
CA LYS A 22 -4.73 19.46 -1.68
C LYS A 22 -5.44 20.65 -2.34
N SER A 23 -6.68 20.49 -2.79
CA SER A 23 -7.48 21.57 -3.40
C SER A 23 -7.80 22.69 -2.41
N LEU A 24 -7.76 22.41 -1.10
CA LEU A 24 -8.09 23.34 -0.03
C LEU A 24 -6.88 24.07 0.57
N VAL A 25 -5.68 23.91 -0.01
CA VAL A 25 -4.45 24.54 0.51
C VAL A 25 -4.47 26.06 0.40
N ALA A 26 -4.98 26.61 -0.70
CA ALA A 26 -5.05 28.05 -0.93
C ALA A 26 -6.33 28.54 -1.65
N PRO A 27 -7.54 28.32 -1.08
CA PRO A 27 -8.76 28.97 -1.55
C PRO A 27 -8.63 30.49 -1.49
N ARG A 28 -9.25 31.17 -2.47
CA ARG A 28 -9.24 32.64 -2.54
C ARG A 28 -9.81 33.25 -1.26
N GLY A 29 -9.15 34.29 -0.75
CA GLY A 29 -9.58 35.02 0.45
C GLY A 29 -9.26 34.32 1.78
N THR A 30 -8.48 33.23 1.77
CA THR A 30 -8.10 32.52 3.00
C THR A 30 -6.58 32.37 3.14
N PRO A 31 -6.02 32.43 4.37
CA PRO A 31 -4.60 32.16 4.62
C PRO A 31 -4.20 30.77 4.15
N ARG A 32 -2.99 30.60 3.59
CA ARG A 32 -2.51 29.29 3.12
C ARG A 32 -2.51 28.27 4.27
N ALA A 33 -3.08 27.09 4.03
CA ALA A 33 -3.09 26.00 5.01
C ALA A 33 -1.81 25.15 4.92
N ALA A 34 -1.44 24.54 6.04
CA ALA A 34 -0.56 23.38 6.04
C ALA A 34 -1.33 22.17 5.52
N PHE A 35 -0.79 21.51 4.50
CA PHE A 35 -1.35 20.28 3.97
C PHE A 35 -0.82 19.11 4.80
N VAL A 36 -1.64 18.59 5.71
CA VAL A 36 -1.26 17.47 6.57
C VAL A 36 -1.54 16.18 5.82
N CYS A 37 -0.47 15.52 5.40
CA CYS A 37 -0.48 14.28 4.65
C CYS A 37 0.71 13.40 5.09
N PRO A 38 0.82 12.14 4.64
CA PRO A 38 2.02 11.33 4.89
C PRO A 38 3.32 12.09 4.56
N GLY A 39 4.29 12.05 5.47
CA GLY A 39 5.56 12.80 5.39
C GLY A 39 5.51 14.24 5.91
N HIS A 40 4.36 14.69 6.43
CA HIS A 40 4.26 15.96 7.13
C HIS A 40 4.77 15.80 8.57
N PRO A 41 5.65 16.69 9.09
CA PRO A 41 6.31 16.52 10.39
C PRO A 41 5.36 16.29 11.56
N LEU A 42 4.20 16.97 11.59
CA LEU A 42 3.18 16.76 12.61
C LEU A 42 2.63 15.32 12.61
N LEU A 43 2.33 14.78 11.43
CA LEU A 43 1.76 13.44 11.31
C LEU A 43 2.80 12.39 11.70
N ASP A 44 4.04 12.54 11.21
CA ASP A 44 5.15 11.64 11.53
C ASP A 44 5.42 11.63 13.05
N ALA A 45 5.46 12.80 13.69
CA ALA A 45 5.66 12.89 15.14
C ALA A 45 4.53 12.22 15.95
N VAL A 46 3.27 12.36 15.51
CA VAL A 46 2.14 11.68 16.16
C VAL A 46 2.25 10.17 15.99
N LEU A 47 2.60 9.69 14.80
CA LEU A 47 2.83 8.27 14.54
C LEU A 47 3.95 7.70 15.41
N ASP A 48 5.11 8.36 15.43
CA ASP A 48 6.26 7.94 16.21
C ASP A 48 5.94 7.88 17.71
N LEU A 49 5.31 8.92 18.27
CA LEU A 49 4.91 8.94 19.68
C LEU A 49 3.88 7.85 20.01
N THR A 50 2.97 7.58 19.08
CA THR A 50 1.95 6.54 19.26
C THR A 50 2.59 5.15 19.26
N LEU A 51 3.49 4.88 18.31
CA LEU A 51 4.20 3.61 18.22
C LEU A 51 5.18 3.43 19.38
N GLU A 52 5.91 4.47 19.78
CA GLU A 52 6.85 4.43 20.90
C GLU A 52 6.13 4.07 22.21
N ARG A 53 4.96 4.69 22.46
CA ARG A 53 4.15 4.41 23.66
C ARG A 53 3.53 3.01 23.65
N ASN A 54 3.14 2.50 22.49
CA ASN A 54 2.39 1.24 22.38
C ASN A 54 3.24 0.04 21.92
N ARG A 55 4.56 0.20 21.77
CA ARG A 55 5.45 -0.85 21.25
C ARG A 55 5.38 -2.15 22.06
N THR A 56 5.36 -2.06 23.39
CA THR A 56 5.25 -3.24 24.26
C THR A 56 3.90 -3.93 24.11
N LEU A 57 2.82 -3.17 23.90
CA LEU A 57 1.48 -3.72 23.66
C LEU A 57 1.42 -4.46 22.31
N LEU A 58 1.97 -3.87 21.25
CA LEU A 58 2.09 -4.54 19.94
C LEU A 58 2.88 -5.85 20.01
N ARG A 59 3.96 -5.88 20.80
CA ARG A 59 4.76 -7.10 21.03
C ARG A 59 4.04 -8.16 21.84
N ARG A 60 3.22 -7.76 22.82
CA ARG A 60 2.38 -8.69 23.59
C ARG A 60 1.35 -9.38 22.69
N GLY A 61 0.88 -8.67 21.66
CA GLY A 61 -0.05 -9.18 20.67
C GLY A 61 -1.50 -9.20 21.14
N ALA A 62 -2.35 -9.80 20.30
CA ALA A 62 -3.79 -9.93 20.52
C ALA A 62 -4.27 -11.29 20.02
N VAL A 63 -5.47 -11.68 20.45
CA VAL A 63 -6.25 -12.76 19.81
C VAL A 63 -7.40 -12.10 19.06
N LEU A 64 -7.47 -12.35 17.77
CA LEU A 64 -8.50 -11.86 16.86
C LEU A 64 -9.27 -13.04 16.26
N VAL A 65 -10.50 -12.78 15.83
CA VAL A 65 -11.39 -13.79 15.28
C VAL A 65 -11.71 -13.46 13.82
N ASP A 66 -11.50 -14.43 12.92
CA ASP A 66 -12.04 -14.35 11.56
C ASP A 66 -13.42 -15.04 11.53
N ASP A 67 -14.47 -14.22 11.52
CA ASP A 67 -15.86 -14.69 11.47
C ASP A 67 -16.24 -15.40 10.17
N ARG A 68 -15.42 -15.27 9.12
CA ARG A 68 -15.67 -15.86 7.81
C ARG A 68 -15.02 -17.23 7.66
N ASP A 69 -14.06 -17.55 8.52
CA ASP A 69 -13.35 -18.81 8.49
C ASP A 69 -14.09 -19.87 9.32
N GLU A 70 -14.73 -20.80 8.61
CA GLU A 70 -15.42 -21.96 9.19
C GLU A 70 -14.45 -23.13 9.44
N GLY A 71 -13.18 -22.96 9.09
CA GLY A 71 -12.11 -23.89 9.42
C GLY A 71 -11.85 -23.97 10.93
N VAL A 72 -10.93 -24.85 11.30
CA VAL A 72 -10.55 -25.10 12.70
C VAL A 72 -9.06 -24.86 12.96
N GLU A 73 -8.33 -24.36 11.96
CA GLU A 73 -6.87 -24.17 12.02
C GLU A 73 -6.54 -22.70 12.21
N ALA A 74 -6.17 -22.34 13.45
CA ALA A 74 -5.69 -21.02 13.78
C ALA A 74 -4.31 -20.73 13.16
N HIS A 75 -4.01 -19.45 12.99
CA HIS A 75 -2.75 -19.00 12.39
C HIS A 75 -2.25 -17.72 13.08
N VAL A 76 -0.96 -17.45 13.00
CA VAL A 76 -0.33 -16.27 13.59
C VAL A 76 0.00 -15.28 12.49
N LEU A 77 -0.45 -14.05 12.65
CA LEU A 77 -0.13 -12.94 11.79
C LEU A 77 0.97 -12.09 12.42
N LEU A 78 2.15 -12.07 11.82
CA LEU A 78 3.33 -11.35 12.32
C LEU A 78 3.58 -10.07 11.52
N TYR A 79 3.89 -8.98 12.21
CA TYR A 79 4.08 -7.66 11.61
C TYR A 79 5.56 -7.35 11.45
N VAL A 80 6.02 -7.22 10.21
CA VAL A 80 7.42 -6.97 9.88
C VAL A 80 7.56 -5.63 9.19
N GLU A 81 8.48 -4.81 9.71
CA GLU A 81 8.93 -3.60 9.05
C GLU A 81 10.15 -3.91 8.19
N HIS A 82 10.13 -3.52 6.91
CA HIS A 82 11.29 -3.60 6.03
C HIS A 82 11.57 -2.27 5.35
N THR A 83 12.83 -1.81 5.41
CA THR A 83 13.25 -0.49 4.97
C THR A 83 14.34 -0.59 3.91
N ILE A 84 14.30 0.27 2.91
CA ILE A 84 15.31 0.40 1.86
C ILE A 84 15.88 1.82 1.89
N HIS A 85 17.20 1.90 1.79
CA HIS A 85 17.96 3.14 1.80
C HIS A 85 18.61 3.39 0.43
N ASP A 86 18.90 4.65 0.13
CA ASP A 86 19.93 5.02 -0.84
C ASP A 86 21.16 5.64 -0.15
N GLY A 87 22.25 5.81 -0.90
CA GLY A 87 23.49 6.36 -0.38
C GLY A 87 23.47 7.86 -0.10
N ARG A 88 22.32 8.55 -0.18
CA ARG A 88 22.25 9.97 0.20
C ARG A 88 22.31 10.08 1.72
N PRO A 89 23.07 11.03 2.26
CA PRO A 89 23.14 11.19 3.71
C PRO A 89 21.79 11.63 4.29
N ALA A 90 21.38 11.01 5.40
CA ALA A 90 20.18 11.35 6.15
C ALA A 90 20.51 11.46 7.66
N GLY A 91 21.08 12.60 8.03
CA GLY A 91 21.40 12.89 9.44
C GLY A 91 22.42 11.90 10.01
N GLU A 92 22.06 11.26 11.13
CA GLU A 92 22.88 10.25 11.81
C GLU A 92 22.78 8.84 11.21
N HIS A 93 21.89 8.63 10.23
CA HIS A 93 21.70 7.32 9.59
C HIS A 93 22.58 7.15 8.34
N ASP A 94 23.06 5.92 8.15
CA ASP A 94 23.80 5.52 6.95
C ASP A 94 22.84 5.32 5.77
N GLY A 95 22.42 6.44 5.18
CA GLY A 95 21.57 6.47 3.99
C GLY A 95 20.14 6.96 4.23
N ARG A 96 19.59 7.59 3.20
CA ARG A 96 18.22 8.12 3.21
C ARG A 96 17.24 7.01 2.91
N THR A 97 16.22 6.86 3.76
CA THR A 97 15.11 5.96 3.51
C THR A 97 14.36 6.36 2.23
N ILE A 98 14.31 5.44 1.27
CA ILE A 98 13.60 5.62 -0.01
C ILE A 98 12.35 4.76 -0.11
N SER A 99 12.22 3.73 0.72
CA SER A 99 11.01 2.94 0.87
C SER A 99 10.96 2.32 2.26
N LYS A 100 9.77 2.25 2.85
CA LYS A 100 9.52 1.62 4.14
C LYS A 100 8.16 0.94 4.07
N ARG A 101 8.10 -0.35 4.38
CA ARG A 101 6.87 -1.15 4.30
C ARG A 101 6.59 -1.85 5.62
N MET A 102 5.31 -1.87 5.97
CA MET A 102 4.75 -2.85 6.89
C MET A 102 4.30 -4.05 6.06
N ILE A 103 4.77 -5.24 6.41
CA ILE A 103 4.43 -6.50 5.78
C ILE A 103 3.87 -7.42 6.85
N PHE A 104 2.88 -8.23 6.48
CA PHE A 104 2.25 -9.18 7.37
C PHE A 104 2.63 -10.59 6.92
N LEU A 105 3.25 -11.36 7.81
CA LEU A 105 3.57 -12.77 7.54
C LEU A 105 2.48 -13.64 8.15
N ASP A 106 1.95 -14.57 7.37
CA ASP A 106 0.95 -15.52 7.80
C ASP A 106 1.62 -16.86 8.09
N PHE A 107 1.55 -17.33 9.35
CA PHE A 107 2.14 -18.58 9.81
C PHE A 107 1.05 -19.53 10.31
N GLY A 108 1.05 -20.76 9.80
CA GLY A 108 0.27 -21.86 10.35
C GLY A 108 1.14 -22.85 11.13
N PRO A 109 0.55 -23.94 11.63
CA PRO A 109 1.29 -25.01 12.33
C PRO A 109 2.37 -25.67 11.45
N ASP A 110 2.18 -25.68 10.12
CA ASP A 110 3.13 -26.24 9.16
C ASP A 110 4.19 -25.22 8.68
N GLY A 111 4.19 -23.99 9.23
CA GLY A 111 5.13 -22.92 8.87
C GLY A 111 4.49 -21.76 8.09
N PRO A 112 5.30 -20.96 7.36
CA PRO A 112 4.83 -19.77 6.66
C PRO A 112 3.92 -20.13 5.48
N ARG A 113 2.74 -19.51 5.42
CA ARG A 113 1.76 -19.63 4.33
C ARG A 113 1.94 -18.54 3.26
N GLY A 114 2.62 -17.44 3.60
CA GLY A 114 2.91 -16.33 2.70
C GLY A 114 3.06 -14.98 3.40
N HIS A 115 3.26 -13.93 2.62
CA HIS A 115 3.28 -12.54 3.10
C HIS A 115 2.28 -11.66 2.36
N LEU A 116 1.71 -10.70 3.09
CA LEU A 116 0.68 -9.78 2.63
C LEU A 116 1.17 -8.34 2.80
N GLN A 117 0.86 -7.49 1.81
CA GLN A 117 1.24 -6.07 1.81
C GLN A 117 0.09 -5.12 2.22
N TYR A 118 -1.03 -5.68 2.65
CA TYR A 118 -2.17 -4.95 3.22
C TYR A 118 -2.41 -5.46 4.66
N ALA A 119 -3.27 -4.79 5.42
CA ALA A 119 -3.55 -5.12 6.83
C ALA A 119 -4.75 -6.07 6.98
N PRO A 120 -4.56 -7.41 6.95
CA PRO A 120 -5.67 -8.36 7.05
C PRO A 120 -6.38 -8.31 8.41
N TYR A 121 -5.70 -7.88 9.46
CA TYR A 121 -6.28 -7.77 10.80
C TYR A 121 -7.47 -6.81 10.87
N LEU A 122 -7.64 -5.91 9.89
CA LEU A 122 -8.79 -5.01 9.82
C LEU A 122 -10.11 -5.72 9.51
N ASP A 123 -10.04 -6.93 8.98
CA ASP A 123 -11.22 -7.76 8.72
C ASP A 123 -11.53 -8.70 9.90
N PHE A 124 -10.76 -8.65 10.99
CA PHE A 124 -10.90 -9.52 12.16
C PHE A 124 -11.38 -8.75 13.38
N ARG A 125 -12.22 -9.39 14.20
CA ARG A 125 -12.78 -8.75 15.40
C ARG A 125 -12.03 -9.21 16.65
N PRO A 126 -12.08 -8.45 17.75
CA PRO A 126 -11.68 -9.00 19.05
C PRO A 126 -12.55 -10.20 19.45
N LEU A 127 -12.02 -11.02 20.37
CA LEU A 127 -12.82 -12.02 21.09
C LEU A 127 -13.98 -11.32 21.82
N ALA A 128 -15.16 -11.93 21.73
CA ALA A 128 -16.34 -11.50 22.47
C ALA A 128 -16.23 -11.93 23.96
N PRO A 129 -16.92 -11.23 24.88
CA PRO A 129 -16.84 -11.54 26.32
C PRO A 129 -17.29 -12.95 26.72
N ASP A 130 -18.11 -13.59 25.89
CA ASP A 130 -18.66 -14.94 26.07
C ASP A 130 -17.87 -16.04 25.33
N GLU A 131 -16.82 -15.67 24.59
CA GLU A 131 -15.91 -16.61 23.92
C GLU A 131 -14.78 -17.07 24.87
N PRO A 132 -14.14 -18.23 24.60
CA PRO A 132 -13.04 -18.74 25.42
C PRO A 132 -11.94 -17.70 25.65
N HIS A 133 -11.45 -17.64 26.89
CA HIS A 133 -10.41 -16.68 27.24
C HIS A 133 -9.10 -17.00 26.48
N PRO A 134 -8.27 -16.01 26.07
CA PRO A 134 -7.02 -16.26 25.35
C PRO A 134 -6.12 -17.35 25.94
N HIS A 135 -6.06 -17.44 27.27
CA HIS A 135 -5.29 -18.48 27.97
C HIS A 135 -5.83 -19.89 27.71
N GLU A 136 -7.15 -20.06 27.62
CA GLU A 136 -7.79 -21.37 27.34
C GLU A 136 -7.52 -21.82 25.90
N ILE A 137 -7.52 -20.88 24.95
CA ILE A 137 -7.16 -21.12 23.55
C ILE A 137 -5.70 -21.57 23.47
N LEU A 138 -4.77 -20.74 23.98
CA LEU A 138 -3.33 -20.96 23.87
C LEU A 138 -2.82 -22.18 24.68
N SER A 139 -3.56 -22.63 25.70
CA SER A 139 -3.19 -23.81 26.48
C SER A 139 -3.43 -25.15 25.75
N ARG A 140 -4.08 -25.13 24.58
CA ARG A 140 -4.37 -26.36 23.84
C ARG A 140 -3.12 -26.87 23.11
N PRO A 141 -2.91 -28.20 23.01
CA PRO A 141 -1.72 -28.77 22.38
C PRO A 141 -1.50 -28.35 20.92
N GLU A 142 -2.58 -28.08 20.19
CA GLU A 142 -2.55 -27.62 18.79
C GLU A 142 -1.91 -26.23 18.60
N PHE A 143 -1.66 -25.48 19.67
CA PHE A 143 -0.95 -24.20 19.64
C PHE A 143 0.49 -24.30 20.16
N ALA A 144 0.99 -25.50 20.46
CA ALA A 144 2.34 -25.70 21.00
C ALA A 144 3.46 -25.25 20.04
N TRP A 145 3.17 -25.11 18.75
CA TRP A 145 4.08 -24.57 17.74
C TRP A 145 4.29 -23.05 17.85
N ILE A 146 3.44 -22.34 18.60
CA ILE A 146 3.58 -20.91 18.87
C ILE A 146 4.50 -20.75 20.09
N ASP A 147 5.80 -20.80 19.83
CA ASP A 147 6.84 -20.69 20.86
C ASP A 147 7.79 -19.49 20.64
N GLU A 148 8.85 -19.42 21.43
CA GLU A 148 9.85 -18.33 21.36
C GLU A 148 10.66 -18.35 20.03
N GLY A 149 10.69 -19.48 19.31
CA GLY A 149 11.39 -19.68 18.05
C GLY A 149 10.68 -19.04 16.85
N LEU A 150 9.36 -18.89 16.91
CA LEU A 150 8.54 -18.35 15.81
C LEU A 150 9.01 -16.96 15.34
N ALA A 151 9.49 -16.12 16.27
CA ALA A 151 10.04 -14.81 15.93
C ALA A 151 11.29 -14.91 15.05
N GLY A 152 12.17 -15.89 15.32
CA GLY A 152 13.37 -16.13 14.52
C GLY A 152 13.04 -16.68 13.14
N GLU A 153 12.06 -17.58 13.04
CA GLU A 153 11.57 -18.10 11.76
C GLU A 153 10.97 -17.00 10.88
N ALA A 154 10.21 -16.09 11.48
CA ALA A 154 9.64 -14.94 10.80
C ALA A 154 10.70 -13.98 10.25
N GLU A 155 11.74 -13.69 11.04
CA GLU A 155 12.88 -12.88 10.58
C GLU A 155 13.63 -13.56 9.43
N ALA A 156 13.85 -14.88 9.51
CA ALA A 156 14.50 -15.66 8.46
C ALA A 156 13.67 -15.66 7.16
N TYR A 157 12.36 -15.95 7.26
CA TYR A 157 11.45 -15.90 6.12
C TYR A 157 11.42 -14.52 5.47
N ALA A 158 11.36 -13.45 6.27
CA ALA A 158 11.39 -12.09 5.76
C ALA A 158 12.71 -11.74 5.06
N ALA A 159 13.85 -12.24 5.54
CA ALA A 159 15.14 -12.03 4.90
C ALA A 159 15.25 -12.79 3.57
N GLU A 160 14.65 -13.97 3.47
CA GLU A 160 14.74 -14.83 2.27
C GLU A 160 13.75 -14.43 1.17
N HIS A 161 12.51 -14.06 1.52
CA HIS A 161 11.44 -13.84 0.53
C HIS A 161 11.08 -12.35 0.42
N VAL A 162 10.78 -11.71 1.56
CA VAL A 162 10.24 -10.34 1.57
C VAL A 162 11.29 -9.29 1.20
N ALA A 163 12.51 -9.42 1.74
CA ALA A 163 13.54 -8.41 1.54
C ALA A 163 14.04 -8.34 0.08
N PRO A 164 14.32 -9.46 -0.60
CA PRO A 164 14.73 -9.44 -2.00
C PRO A 164 13.65 -8.91 -2.94
N GLU A 165 12.38 -9.31 -2.73
CA GLU A 165 11.26 -8.81 -3.55
C GLU A 165 11.08 -7.30 -3.42
N HIS A 166 11.04 -6.79 -2.18
CA HIS A 166 10.93 -5.36 -1.93
C HIS A 166 12.12 -4.59 -2.52
N LEU A 167 13.34 -5.12 -2.39
CA LEU A 167 14.55 -4.51 -2.93
C LEU A 167 14.51 -4.45 -4.46
N ALA A 168 14.14 -5.55 -5.11
CA ALA A 168 14.06 -5.61 -6.56
C ALA A 168 13.05 -4.59 -7.11
N GLU A 169 11.84 -4.58 -6.56
CA GLU A 169 10.78 -3.65 -6.99
C GLU A 169 11.21 -2.18 -6.88
N VAL A 170 11.75 -1.80 -5.71
CA VAL A 170 12.19 -0.41 -5.48
C VAL A 170 13.40 -0.07 -6.34
N ARG A 171 14.37 -0.99 -6.47
CA ARG A 171 15.56 -0.75 -7.28
C ARG A 171 15.19 -0.55 -8.74
N ASP A 172 14.32 -1.39 -9.31
CA ASP A 172 13.97 -1.33 -10.73
C ASP A 172 13.23 -0.03 -11.06
N ALA A 173 12.23 0.35 -10.25
CA ALA A 173 11.51 1.60 -10.41
C ALA A 173 12.45 2.83 -10.27
N ARG A 174 13.34 2.82 -9.26
CA ARG A 174 14.26 3.92 -9.00
C ARG A 174 15.34 4.05 -10.07
N MET A 175 15.91 2.94 -10.53
CA MET A 175 16.94 2.94 -11.57
C MET A 175 16.38 3.49 -12.89
N ALA A 176 15.15 3.13 -13.26
CA ALA A 176 14.48 3.70 -14.43
C ALA A 176 14.31 5.23 -14.32
N ALA A 177 13.84 5.72 -13.16
CA ALA A 177 13.68 7.15 -12.90
C ALA A 177 15.02 7.90 -12.88
N LEU A 178 16.06 7.32 -12.27
CA LEU A 178 17.40 7.90 -12.19
C LEU A 178 18.06 7.99 -13.57
N ASN A 179 17.94 6.96 -14.41
CA ASN A 179 18.45 6.98 -15.78
C ASN A 179 17.81 8.11 -16.60
N LYS A 180 16.49 8.27 -16.52
CA LYS A 180 15.77 9.35 -17.20
C LYS A 180 16.21 10.73 -16.68
N THR A 181 16.38 10.85 -15.37
CA THR A 181 16.83 12.10 -14.73
C THR A 181 18.25 12.47 -15.15
N GLU A 182 19.17 11.51 -15.13
CA GLU A 182 20.57 11.72 -15.54
C GLU A 182 20.66 12.18 -16.99
N ALA A 183 19.94 11.52 -17.90
CA ALA A 183 19.89 11.90 -19.31
C ALA A 183 19.38 13.34 -19.50
N ALA A 184 18.29 13.71 -18.83
CA ALA A 184 17.73 15.06 -18.90
C ALA A 184 18.65 16.13 -18.32
N VAL A 185 19.34 15.84 -17.21
CA VAL A 185 20.31 16.75 -16.58
C VAL A 185 21.51 16.96 -17.51
N LYS A 186 22.08 15.88 -18.04
CA LYS A 186 23.21 15.95 -18.99
C LYS A 186 22.82 16.73 -20.23
N ASP A 187 21.68 16.44 -20.85
CA ASP A 187 21.22 17.12 -22.06
C ASP A 187 21.08 18.63 -21.84
N ARG A 188 20.38 19.04 -20.77
CA ARG A 188 20.12 20.45 -20.49
C ARG A 188 21.38 21.22 -20.10
N LEU A 189 22.15 20.71 -19.14
CA LEU A 189 23.31 21.45 -18.63
C LEU A 189 24.45 21.49 -19.64
N THR A 190 24.69 20.42 -20.40
CA THR A 190 25.73 20.43 -21.44
C THR A 190 25.44 21.47 -22.52
N LYS A 191 24.18 21.60 -22.96
CA LYS A 191 23.78 22.63 -23.94
C LYS A 191 24.02 24.05 -23.42
N GLU A 192 23.62 24.32 -22.17
CA GLU A 192 23.84 25.63 -21.54
C GLU A 192 25.33 25.92 -21.36
N ILE A 193 26.12 24.94 -20.91
CA ILE A 193 27.58 25.04 -20.79
C ILE A 193 28.19 25.42 -22.14
N SER A 194 27.92 24.66 -23.20
CA SER A 194 28.46 24.94 -24.54
C SER A 194 28.06 26.32 -25.05
N TYR A 195 26.84 26.79 -24.75
CA TYR A 195 26.41 28.14 -25.10
C TYR A 195 27.24 29.21 -24.37
N TRP A 196 27.43 29.08 -23.06
CA TRP A 196 28.18 30.06 -22.27
C TRP A 196 29.68 30.03 -22.56
N ASP A 197 30.26 28.86 -22.86
CA ASP A 197 31.65 28.72 -23.30
C ASP A 197 31.89 29.42 -24.64
N HIS A 198 31.05 29.15 -25.64
CA HIS A 198 31.13 29.82 -26.93
C HIS A 198 30.97 31.34 -26.77
N ARG A 199 30.00 31.75 -25.94
CA ARG A 199 29.75 33.18 -25.67
C ARG A 199 30.94 33.85 -24.98
N ALA A 200 31.64 33.15 -24.09
CA ALA A 200 32.82 33.67 -23.42
C ALA A 200 33.97 33.92 -24.41
N GLU A 201 34.25 32.97 -25.30
CA GLU A 201 35.30 33.13 -26.33
C GLU A 201 34.95 34.21 -27.36
N ASP A 202 33.69 34.32 -27.79
CA ASP A 202 33.23 35.40 -28.66
C ASP A 202 33.45 36.79 -28.04
N LEU A 203 33.08 36.94 -26.76
CA LEU A 203 33.25 38.20 -26.03
C LEU A 203 34.73 38.55 -25.87
N LYS A 204 35.58 37.55 -25.60
CA LYS A 204 37.02 37.71 -25.45
C LYS A 204 37.68 38.18 -26.74
N LEU A 205 37.23 37.68 -27.90
CA LEU A 205 37.69 38.16 -29.21
C LEU A 205 37.27 39.62 -29.46
N ARG A 206 36.04 40.00 -29.13
CA ARG A 206 35.54 41.38 -29.28
C ARG A 206 36.25 42.37 -28.34
N GLU A 207 36.51 41.97 -27.10
CA GLU A 207 37.27 42.74 -26.13
C GLU A 207 38.70 42.99 -26.61
N LYS A 208 39.36 41.96 -27.17
CA LYS A 208 40.68 42.11 -27.82
C LYS A 208 40.65 43.06 -29.03
N ALA A 209 39.53 43.11 -29.75
CA ALA A 209 39.30 44.03 -30.86
C ALA A 209 38.87 45.45 -30.42
N GLY A 210 38.85 45.74 -29.11
CA GLY A 210 38.52 47.06 -28.56
C GLY A 210 37.02 47.35 -28.43
N GLN A 211 36.14 46.40 -28.75
CA GLN A 211 34.69 46.54 -28.59
C GLN A 211 34.27 46.03 -27.21
N THR A 212 34.20 46.92 -26.23
CA THR A 212 33.78 46.59 -24.85
C THR A 212 32.26 46.71 -24.70
N ASN A 213 31.64 45.67 -24.14
CA ASN A 213 30.20 45.63 -23.86
C ASN A 213 29.96 45.93 -22.37
N VAL A 214 29.04 46.83 -22.04
CA VAL A 214 28.87 47.37 -20.66
C VAL A 214 28.17 46.39 -19.72
N HIS A 215 27.39 45.44 -20.24
CA HIS A 215 26.51 44.58 -19.44
C HIS A 215 26.99 43.13 -19.24
N LEU A 216 27.95 42.64 -20.03
CA LEU A 216 28.46 41.27 -19.93
C LEU A 216 29.85 41.18 -20.58
N ASN A 217 30.85 40.79 -19.80
CA ASN A 217 32.21 40.55 -20.28
C ASN A 217 32.55 39.05 -20.39
N SER A 218 33.66 38.74 -21.08
CA SER A 218 34.12 37.36 -21.30
C SER A 218 34.33 36.58 -20.00
N ARG A 219 34.84 37.24 -18.96
CA ARG A 219 35.10 36.64 -17.64
C ARG A 219 33.81 36.26 -16.91
N GLU A 220 32.77 37.06 -16.99
CA GLU A 220 31.46 36.77 -16.40
C GLU A 220 30.76 35.61 -17.11
N ALA A 221 30.86 35.56 -18.44
CA ALA A 221 30.35 34.43 -19.23
C ALA A 221 31.09 33.12 -18.88
N ALA A 222 32.42 33.15 -18.81
CA ALA A 222 33.23 32.00 -18.39
C ALA A 222 32.88 31.54 -16.97
N LYS A 223 32.75 32.49 -16.01
CA LYS A 223 32.32 32.18 -14.65
C LYS A 223 30.96 31.48 -14.61
N ARG A 224 30.04 31.84 -15.51
CA ARG A 224 28.73 31.20 -15.60
C ARG A 224 28.83 29.76 -16.15
N ALA A 225 29.69 29.52 -17.13
CA ALA A 225 29.99 28.16 -17.61
C ALA A 225 30.60 27.30 -16.48
N ASP A 226 31.59 27.81 -15.75
CA ASP A 226 32.21 27.13 -14.61
C ASP A 226 31.18 26.74 -13.53
N GLN A 227 30.25 27.65 -13.21
CA GLN A 227 29.15 27.37 -12.27
C GLN A 227 28.23 26.25 -12.76
N LEU A 228 27.94 26.20 -14.06
CA LEU A 228 27.12 25.15 -14.66
C LEU A 228 27.86 23.81 -14.68
N HIS A 229 29.18 23.80 -14.94
CA HIS A 229 30.03 22.61 -14.81
C HIS A 229 30.02 22.07 -13.39
N ALA A 230 30.24 22.93 -12.38
CA ALA A 230 30.21 22.54 -10.98
C ALA A 230 28.83 21.95 -10.60
N ARG A 231 27.74 22.58 -11.06
CA ARG A 231 26.38 22.08 -10.83
C ARG A 231 26.13 20.74 -11.50
N LEU A 232 26.64 20.52 -12.71
CA LEU A 232 26.55 19.24 -13.40
C LEU A 232 27.31 18.15 -12.64
N SER A 233 28.58 18.40 -12.27
CA SER A 233 29.39 17.44 -11.50
C SER A 233 28.70 17.07 -10.19
N GLN A 234 28.31 18.09 -9.42
CA GLN A 234 27.60 17.89 -8.16
C GLN A 234 26.37 17.03 -8.37
N ARG A 235 25.50 17.36 -9.35
CA ARG A 235 24.27 16.58 -9.56
C ARG A 235 24.54 15.14 -9.99
N LEU A 236 25.59 14.88 -10.77
CA LEU A 236 25.97 13.51 -11.16
C LEU A 236 26.49 12.72 -9.96
N GLU A 237 27.24 13.35 -9.05
CA GLU A 237 27.66 12.75 -7.78
C GLU A 237 26.46 12.41 -6.88
N GLU A 238 25.47 13.31 -6.81
CA GLU A 238 24.23 13.03 -6.07
C GLU A 238 23.49 11.82 -6.64
N LEU A 239 23.34 11.76 -7.97
CA LEU A 239 22.69 10.64 -8.66
C LEU A 239 23.47 9.34 -8.45
N ALA A 240 24.80 9.38 -8.41
CA ALA A 240 25.63 8.21 -8.11
C ALA A 240 25.40 7.69 -6.68
N LEU A 241 25.17 8.57 -5.70
CA LEU A 241 24.76 8.17 -4.35
C LEU A 241 23.34 7.60 -4.33
N GLU A 242 22.39 8.21 -5.04
CA GLU A 242 21.01 7.72 -5.15
C GLU A 242 20.92 6.31 -5.79
N ARG A 243 21.92 5.92 -6.60
CA ARG A 243 22.02 4.57 -7.19
C ARG A 243 22.51 3.50 -6.22
N ARG A 244 23.12 3.88 -5.09
CA ARG A 244 23.57 2.93 -4.06
C ARG A 244 22.39 2.55 -3.20
N ILE A 245 21.60 1.58 -3.67
CA ILE A 245 20.37 1.14 -3.00
C ILE A 245 20.67 -0.12 -2.19
N SER A 246 20.28 -0.13 -0.92
CA SER A 246 20.47 -1.25 0.00
C SER A 246 19.22 -1.49 0.84
N ALA A 247 19.00 -2.76 1.20
CA ALA A 247 17.95 -3.18 2.11
C ALA A 247 18.48 -3.21 3.56
N ALA A 248 17.69 -2.73 4.51
CA ALA A 248 17.96 -2.88 5.93
C ALA A 248 17.50 -4.27 6.42
N LYS A 249 17.95 -4.67 7.62
CA LYS A 249 17.41 -5.87 8.27
C LYS A 249 15.91 -5.67 8.57
N SER A 250 15.09 -6.63 8.18
CA SER A 250 13.69 -6.72 8.57
C SER A 250 13.54 -6.75 10.10
N THR A 251 12.61 -5.95 10.63
CA THR A 251 12.37 -5.83 12.07
C THR A 251 10.98 -6.35 12.41
N LEU A 252 10.91 -7.38 13.26
CA LEU A 252 9.63 -7.86 13.81
C LEU A 252 9.10 -6.86 14.85
N LEU A 253 7.86 -6.42 14.65
CA LEU A 253 7.20 -5.43 15.52
C LEU A 253 6.27 -6.08 16.54
N GLY A 254 5.65 -7.20 16.19
CA GLY A 254 4.68 -7.92 17.00
C GLY A 254 3.85 -8.89 16.16
N GLY A 255 2.71 -9.32 16.69
CA GLY A 255 1.77 -10.15 15.94
C GLY A 255 0.46 -10.38 16.67
N CYS A 256 -0.45 -11.11 16.04
CA CYS A 256 -1.68 -11.58 16.67
C CYS A 256 -1.96 -13.03 16.30
N LEU A 257 -2.64 -13.73 17.19
CA LEU A 257 -3.27 -15.01 16.89
C LEU A 257 -4.60 -14.72 16.19
N VAL A 258 -4.83 -15.35 15.05
CA VAL A 258 -6.11 -15.32 14.33
C VAL A 258 -6.79 -16.66 14.53
N VAL A 259 -7.98 -16.61 15.12
CA VAL A 259 -8.78 -17.77 15.46
C VAL A 259 -9.99 -17.82 14.51
N PRO A 260 -10.14 -18.90 13.72
CA PRO A 260 -11.34 -19.11 12.91
C PRO A 260 -12.59 -19.25 13.78
N ARG A 261 -13.72 -18.74 13.30
CA ARG A 261 -15.03 -18.96 13.94
C ARG A 261 -15.32 -20.45 14.15
N GLY A 262 -14.98 -21.30 13.17
CA GLY A 262 -15.21 -22.74 13.28
C GLY A 262 -14.46 -23.39 14.45
N LEU A 263 -13.29 -22.87 14.84
CA LEU A 263 -12.59 -23.34 16.04
C LEU A 263 -13.31 -22.93 17.33
N LEU A 264 -13.80 -21.69 17.40
CA LEU A 264 -14.56 -21.20 18.56
C LEU A 264 -15.88 -21.96 18.73
N ASP A 265 -16.60 -22.20 17.63
CA ASP A 265 -17.83 -23.00 17.62
C ASP A 265 -17.58 -24.42 18.16
N LYS A 266 -16.49 -25.05 17.71
CA LYS A 266 -16.03 -26.37 18.20
C LYS A 266 -15.66 -26.34 19.68
N MET A 267 -15.03 -25.27 20.15
CA MET A 267 -14.64 -25.09 21.55
C MET A 267 -15.84 -24.86 22.48
N GLY A 268 -16.81 -24.06 22.04
CA GLY A 268 -18.03 -23.74 22.79
C GLY A 268 -19.05 -24.87 22.85
N GLY A 269 -18.77 -26.02 22.22
CA GLY A 269 -19.74 -27.11 22.11
C GLY A 269 -20.93 -26.78 21.19
N HIS A 270 -20.83 -25.70 20.43
CA HIS A 270 -21.79 -25.30 19.41
C HIS A 270 -21.46 -26.01 18.10
N THR A 271 -21.54 -27.33 18.07
CA THR A 271 -21.65 -28.04 16.79
C THR A 271 -23.03 -27.75 16.23
N LYS A 272 -23.20 -26.62 15.54
CA LYS A 272 -24.31 -26.47 14.61
C LYS A 272 -24.24 -27.65 13.63
N GLU A 273 -25.39 -28.24 13.33
CA GLU A 273 -25.51 -29.08 12.12
C GLU A 273 -24.85 -28.32 10.97
N PRO A 274 -24.02 -28.99 10.14
CA PRO A 274 -23.28 -28.29 9.10
C PRO A 274 -24.28 -27.48 8.26
N PRO A 275 -24.15 -26.14 8.18
CA PRO A 275 -24.88 -25.41 7.15
C PRO A 275 -24.46 -26.01 5.80
N VAL A 276 -25.35 -25.92 4.80
CA VAL A 276 -25.14 -26.39 3.42
C VAL A 276 -23.66 -26.23 3.04
N ALA A 277 -23.03 -27.35 2.68
CA ALA A 277 -21.58 -27.55 2.74
C ALA A 277 -20.74 -26.32 2.33
N PRO A 278 -19.64 -26.00 3.05
CA PRO A 278 -18.72 -24.89 2.72
C PRO A 278 -18.26 -24.86 1.25
N SER A 279 -18.25 -26.03 0.60
CA SER A 279 -17.94 -26.20 -0.82
C SER A 279 -18.91 -25.47 -1.75
N ASP A 280 -20.17 -25.27 -1.37
CA ASP A 280 -21.18 -24.65 -2.23
C ASP A 280 -20.98 -23.12 -2.30
N THR A 281 -20.69 -22.46 -1.17
CA THR A 281 -20.40 -21.01 -1.13
C THR A 281 -19.11 -20.67 -1.86
N GLN A 282 -18.04 -21.44 -1.66
CA GLN A 282 -16.77 -21.25 -2.37
C GLN A 282 -16.92 -21.55 -3.87
N ALA A 283 -17.68 -22.59 -4.25
CA ALA A 283 -17.97 -22.89 -5.64
C ALA A 283 -18.79 -21.79 -6.32
N ILE A 284 -19.77 -21.21 -5.61
CA ILE A 284 -20.55 -20.05 -6.08
C ILE A 284 -19.64 -18.83 -6.28
N ALA A 285 -18.76 -18.52 -5.33
CA ALA A 285 -17.81 -17.41 -5.45
C ALA A 285 -16.84 -17.61 -6.63
N ALA A 286 -16.23 -18.80 -6.75
CA ALA A 286 -15.35 -19.12 -7.87
C ALA A 286 -16.09 -19.12 -9.22
N ARG A 287 -17.36 -19.54 -9.26
CA ARG A 287 -18.21 -19.43 -10.45
C ARG A 287 -18.48 -17.97 -10.80
N ALA A 288 -18.81 -17.14 -9.83
CA ALA A 288 -19.05 -15.71 -10.02
C ALA A 288 -17.80 -15.00 -10.57
N ARG A 289 -16.61 -15.27 -10.00
CA ARG A 289 -15.35 -14.71 -10.51
C ARG A 289 -15.08 -15.11 -11.96
N ARG A 290 -15.24 -16.39 -12.30
CA ARG A 290 -15.08 -16.86 -13.69
C ARG A 290 -16.01 -16.16 -14.67
N ILE A 291 -17.26 -15.92 -14.27
CA ILE A 291 -18.24 -15.17 -15.07
C ILE A 291 -17.75 -13.73 -15.29
N VAL A 292 -17.36 -13.03 -14.23
CA VAL A 292 -16.86 -11.64 -14.31
C VAL A 292 -15.60 -11.54 -15.17
N MET A 293 -14.66 -12.48 -15.04
CA MET A 293 -13.50 -12.54 -15.92
C MET A 293 -13.89 -12.79 -17.40
N GLY A 294 -14.96 -13.53 -17.66
CA GLY A 294 -15.51 -13.68 -19.01
C GLY A 294 -15.99 -12.34 -19.56
N VAL A 295 -16.83 -11.65 -18.78
CA VAL A 295 -17.36 -10.32 -19.12
C VAL A 295 -16.25 -9.30 -19.35
N GLU A 296 -15.22 -9.25 -18.50
CA GLU A 296 -14.09 -8.33 -18.69
C GLU A 296 -13.33 -8.61 -20.00
N ARG A 297 -13.17 -9.89 -20.39
CA ARG A 297 -12.55 -10.23 -21.69
C ARG A 297 -13.41 -9.81 -22.87
N ASP A 298 -14.73 -9.98 -22.77
CA ASP A 298 -15.67 -9.55 -23.81
C ASP A 298 -15.68 -8.01 -23.97
N LEU A 299 -15.41 -7.28 -22.89
CA LEU A 299 -15.20 -5.82 -22.91
C LEU A 299 -13.80 -5.41 -23.43
N GLY A 300 -12.93 -6.36 -23.76
CA GLY A 300 -11.58 -6.11 -24.27
C GLY A 300 -10.52 -5.86 -23.20
N PHE A 301 -10.78 -6.22 -21.94
CA PHE A 301 -9.81 -6.13 -20.85
C PHE A 301 -9.10 -7.46 -20.59
N GLU A 302 -8.01 -7.42 -19.82
CA GLU A 302 -7.18 -8.59 -19.49
C GLU A 302 -7.27 -8.90 -17.98
N PRO A 303 -8.28 -9.67 -17.53
CA PRO A 303 -8.50 -9.99 -16.12
C PRO A 303 -7.60 -11.12 -15.62
N THR A 304 -7.08 -10.94 -14.41
CA THR A 304 -6.32 -11.92 -13.62
C THR A 304 -7.01 -12.12 -12.27
N ASP A 305 -7.25 -13.37 -11.87
CA ASP A 305 -7.80 -13.71 -10.55
C ASP A 305 -6.73 -13.49 -9.47
N ARG A 306 -7.08 -12.75 -8.44
CA ARG A 306 -6.24 -12.28 -7.32
C ARG A 306 -6.88 -12.58 -5.96
N GLU A 307 -7.96 -13.37 -5.91
CA GLU A 307 -8.70 -13.73 -4.68
C GLU A 307 -7.76 -14.09 -3.51
N PHE A 308 -6.80 -14.99 -3.77
CA PHE A 308 -5.93 -15.53 -2.73
C PHE A 308 -4.85 -14.55 -2.25
N GLU A 309 -4.65 -13.43 -2.97
CA GLU A 309 -3.77 -12.35 -2.51
C GLU A 309 -4.48 -11.43 -1.49
N LYS A 310 -5.82 -11.58 -1.35
CA LYS A 310 -6.66 -10.90 -0.36
C LYS A 310 -6.54 -9.36 -0.35
N ARG A 311 -6.38 -8.74 -1.52
CA ARG A 311 -6.01 -7.31 -1.69
C ARG A 311 -7.17 -6.32 -1.52
N GLY A 312 -8.31 -6.75 -0.96
CA GLY A 312 -9.56 -5.99 -0.89
C GLY A 312 -10.36 -5.95 -2.20
N TYR A 313 -10.00 -6.81 -3.15
CA TYR A 313 -10.70 -7.12 -4.40
C TYR A 313 -10.24 -8.48 -4.90
N ASP A 314 -11.00 -9.06 -5.83
CA ASP A 314 -10.76 -10.41 -6.34
C ASP A 314 -10.08 -10.46 -7.69
N ILE A 315 -10.25 -9.44 -8.54
CA ILE A 315 -9.74 -9.44 -9.92
C ILE A 315 -9.00 -8.12 -10.21
N GLU A 316 -7.78 -8.24 -10.75
CA GLU A 316 -7.12 -7.15 -11.47
C GLU A 316 -7.42 -7.28 -12.95
N SER A 317 -8.11 -6.30 -13.53
CA SER A 317 -8.42 -6.27 -14.95
C SER A 317 -7.65 -5.15 -15.63
N ARG A 318 -6.64 -5.52 -16.43
CA ARG A 318 -5.77 -4.56 -17.13
C ARG A 318 -6.50 -3.97 -18.33
N VAL A 319 -6.39 -2.65 -18.46
CA VAL A 319 -6.81 -1.92 -19.65
C VAL A 319 -5.63 -1.86 -20.64
N PRO A 320 -5.74 -2.49 -21.82
CA PRO A 320 -4.67 -2.48 -22.82
C PRO A 320 -4.20 -1.06 -23.16
N ASP A 321 -2.92 -0.93 -23.54
CA ASP A 321 -2.27 0.30 -24.02
C ASP A 321 -2.25 1.53 -23.08
N THR A 322 -2.90 1.47 -21.92
CA THR A 322 -2.96 2.58 -20.96
C THR A 322 -2.15 2.31 -19.69
N GLY A 323 -1.83 1.05 -19.41
CA GLY A 323 -1.23 0.61 -18.15
C GLY A 323 -2.16 0.75 -16.93
N ARG A 324 -3.43 1.12 -17.14
CA ARG A 324 -4.43 1.27 -16.08
C ARG A 324 -4.96 -0.09 -15.64
N LEU A 325 -5.26 -0.22 -14.36
CA LEU A 325 -5.88 -1.41 -13.78
C LEU A 325 -7.28 -1.05 -13.25
N ARG A 326 -8.23 -1.95 -13.45
CA ARG A 326 -9.54 -1.98 -12.80
C ARG A 326 -9.46 -2.99 -11.65
N PHE A 327 -9.96 -2.61 -10.48
CA PHE A 327 -9.95 -3.45 -9.28
C PHE A 327 -11.38 -3.92 -9.02
N ILE A 328 -11.63 -5.23 -9.16
CA ILE A 328 -12.99 -5.75 -9.18
C ILE A 328 -13.21 -6.72 -8.02
N GLU A 329 -14.13 -6.37 -7.16
CA GLU A 329 -14.63 -7.20 -6.06
C GLU A 329 -15.90 -7.93 -6.51
N VAL A 330 -15.95 -9.25 -6.37
CA VAL A 330 -17.01 -10.08 -6.95
C VAL A 330 -17.90 -10.68 -5.88
N LYS A 331 -19.18 -10.29 -5.89
CA LYS A 331 -20.19 -10.86 -4.97
C LYS A 331 -21.25 -11.63 -5.76
N GLY A 332 -21.18 -12.96 -5.68
CA GLY A 332 -22.20 -13.86 -6.23
C GLY A 332 -23.35 -14.07 -5.25
N ARG A 333 -24.60 -13.84 -5.67
CA ARG A 333 -25.80 -14.06 -4.86
C ARG A 333 -26.93 -14.66 -5.69
N VAL A 334 -27.74 -15.51 -5.07
CA VAL A 334 -29.01 -15.96 -5.66
C VAL A 334 -29.98 -14.78 -5.78
N GLU A 335 -30.83 -14.81 -6.80
CA GLU A 335 -31.89 -13.81 -7.00
C GLU A 335 -32.74 -13.67 -5.73
N GLY A 336 -33.03 -12.42 -5.34
CA GLY A 336 -33.79 -12.12 -4.13
C GLY A 336 -33.02 -12.26 -2.80
N ALA A 337 -31.71 -12.52 -2.81
CA ALA A 337 -30.90 -12.50 -1.58
C ALA A 337 -31.08 -11.16 -0.81
N PRO A 338 -31.15 -11.17 0.52
CA PRO A 338 -31.46 -9.96 1.29
C PRO A 338 -30.29 -8.97 1.31
N THR A 339 -29.05 -9.48 1.40
CA THR A 339 -27.86 -8.66 1.65
C THR A 339 -26.60 -9.16 0.94
N ILE A 340 -25.70 -8.21 0.65
CA ILE A 340 -24.29 -8.47 0.39
C ILE A 340 -23.49 -8.03 1.61
N THR A 341 -22.55 -8.87 2.04
CA THR A 341 -21.57 -8.55 3.07
C THR A 341 -20.29 -8.13 2.36
N VAL A 342 -19.68 -7.03 2.81
CA VAL A 342 -18.37 -6.57 2.37
C VAL A 342 -17.47 -6.31 3.56
N THR A 343 -16.18 -6.53 3.38
CA THR A 343 -15.20 -6.42 4.47
C THR A 343 -14.71 -4.99 4.65
N PHE A 344 -14.03 -4.71 5.77
CA PHE A 344 -13.38 -3.42 5.99
C PHE A 344 -12.36 -3.12 4.89
N ASN A 345 -11.49 -4.09 4.56
CA ASN A 345 -10.48 -3.92 3.52
C ASN A 345 -11.08 -3.68 2.13
N GLU A 346 -12.18 -4.34 1.77
CA GLU A 346 -12.91 -4.08 0.53
C GLU A 346 -13.41 -2.63 0.46
N ILE A 347 -14.02 -2.14 1.55
CA ILE A 347 -14.52 -0.77 1.62
C ILE A 347 -13.38 0.24 1.51
N VAL A 348 -12.34 0.11 2.33
CA VAL A 348 -11.20 1.05 2.32
C VAL A 348 -10.48 1.05 0.98
N THR A 349 -10.33 -0.12 0.36
CA THR A 349 -9.71 -0.24 -0.97
C THR A 349 -10.56 0.48 -2.02
N SER A 350 -11.89 0.35 -1.97
CA SER A 350 -12.79 1.08 -2.86
C SER A 350 -12.69 2.61 -2.70
N LEU A 351 -12.50 3.11 -1.47
CA LEU A 351 -12.39 4.54 -1.21
C LEU A 351 -11.05 5.09 -1.71
N ASN A 352 -9.97 4.32 -1.50
CA ASN A 352 -8.63 4.67 -1.96
C ASN A 352 -8.48 4.60 -3.49
N LYS A 353 -9.24 3.71 -4.16
CA LYS A 353 -9.21 3.48 -5.62
C LYS A 353 -10.55 3.80 -6.28
N SER A 354 -11.23 4.85 -5.81
CA SER A 354 -12.62 5.14 -6.17
C SER A 354 -12.94 5.30 -7.65
N GLU A 355 -11.96 5.64 -8.49
CA GLU A 355 -12.15 5.76 -9.94
C GLU A 355 -12.02 4.43 -10.70
N ASP A 356 -11.28 3.48 -10.13
CA ASP A 356 -10.91 2.20 -10.76
C ASP A 356 -11.54 0.98 -10.08
N TYR A 357 -12.16 1.16 -8.90
CA TYR A 357 -12.80 0.09 -8.15
C TYR A 357 -14.24 -0.17 -8.60
N ILE A 358 -14.57 -1.45 -8.77
CA ILE A 358 -15.88 -1.92 -9.22
C ILE A 358 -16.34 -3.05 -8.28
N LEU A 359 -17.56 -2.93 -7.75
CA LEU A 359 -18.25 -4.06 -7.15
C LEU A 359 -19.05 -4.76 -8.26
N ALA A 360 -18.60 -5.93 -8.67
CA ALA A 360 -19.29 -6.78 -9.64
C ALA A 360 -20.23 -7.74 -8.91
N ILE A 361 -21.52 -7.62 -9.19
CA ILE A 361 -22.56 -8.43 -8.58
C ILE A 361 -23.02 -9.46 -9.60
N VAL A 362 -22.88 -10.75 -9.28
CA VAL A 362 -23.41 -11.84 -10.11
C VAL A 362 -24.68 -12.35 -9.46
N GLU A 363 -25.82 -12.06 -10.10
CA GLU A 363 -27.13 -12.51 -9.68
C GLU A 363 -27.46 -13.84 -10.37
N PHE A 364 -27.54 -14.93 -9.61
CA PHE A 364 -27.89 -16.26 -10.12
C PHE A 364 -29.41 -16.45 -10.10
N LEU A 365 -29.99 -16.73 -11.27
CA LEU A 365 -31.43 -16.86 -11.47
C LEU A 365 -31.90 -18.30 -11.22
N GLU A 366 -33.16 -18.48 -10.81
CA GLU A 366 -33.74 -19.81 -10.55
C GLU A 366 -33.73 -20.73 -11.78
N ASN A 367 -33.75 -20.16 -12.99
CA ASN A 367 -33.69 -20.90 -14.25
C ASN A 367 -32.28 -21.40 -14.63
N GLY A 368 -31.28 -21.23 -13.75
CA GLY A 368 -29.88 -21.61 -13.97
C GLY A 368 -29.04 -20.57 -14.71
N GLY A 369 -29.65 -19.50 -15.20
CA GLY A 369 -28.99 -18.34 -15.80
C GLY A 369 -28.34 -17.41 -14.77
N HIS A 370 -27.72 -16.33 -15.26
CA HIS A 370 -27.15 -15.28 -14.40
C HIS A 370 -27.26 -13.89 -15.05
N ARG A 371 -27.22 -12.85 -14.24
CA ARG A 371 -27.03 -11.44 -14.64
C ARG A 371 -25.80 -10.87 -13.95
N VAL A 372 -25.09 -9.96 -14.62
CA VAL A 372 -23.90 -9.32 -14.06
C VAL A 372 -24.15 -7.82 -13.99
N HIS A 373 -23.95 -7.24 -12.82
CA HIS A 373 -24.20 -5.82 -12.56
C HIS A 373 -22.93 -5.18 -12.01
N TYR A 374 -22.51 -4.04 -12.58
CA TYR A 374 -21.34 -3.29 -12.11
C TYR A 374 -21.77 -2.06 -11.33
N LEU A 375 -21.29 -1.97 -10.08
CA LEU A 375 -21.46 -0.80 -9.24
C LEU A 375 -20.12 -0.09 -9.03
N ARG A 376 -19.99 1.09 -9.65
CA ARG A 376 -18.84 1.99 -9.45
C ARG A 376 -19.05 2.86 -8.21
N ARG A 377 -17.97 3.16 -7.49
CA ARG A 377 -18.01 3.91 -6.21
C ARG A 377 -19.08 3.32 -5.26
N PRO A 378 -19.00 2.01 -4.95
CA PRO A 378 -20.05 1.31 -4.22
C PRO A 378 -20.26 1.88 -2.81
N PHE A 379 -19.17 2.33 -2.16
CA PHE A 379 -19.15 2.83 -0.79
C PHE A 379 -18.71 4.30 -0.75
N GLN A 380 -19.16 5.03 0.27
CA GLN A 380 -18.94 6.47 0.40
C GLN A 380 -18.24 6.89 1.69
N ARG A 381 -18.13 5.98 2.67
CA ARG A 381 -17.57 6.26 3.99
C ARG A 381 -16.84 5.03 4.51
N THR A 382 -15.77 5.28 5.27
CA THR A 382 -15.07 4.24 6.01
C THR A 382 -15.96 3.77 7.16
N PRO A 383 -16.02 2.46 7.46
CA PRO A 383 -16.68 1.95 8.66
C PRO A 383 -16.00 2.44 9.93
N ASP A 384 -16.68 2.30 11.08
CA ASP A 384 -16.05 2.48 12.38
C ASP A 384 -14.98 1.38 12.60
N PHE A 385 -14.01 1.65 13.48
CA PHE A 385 -12.83 0.78 13.67
C PHE A 385 -13.16 -0.61 14.25
N ASP A 386 -14.30 -0.75 14.93
CA ASP A 386 -14.78 -2.00 15.51
C ASP A 386 -15.67 -2.81 14.54
N VAL A 387 -15.87 -2.31 13.32
CA VAL A 387 -16.68 -2.96 12.29
C VAL A 387 -15.77 -3.72 11.32
N THR A 388 -15.84 -5.04 11.34
CA THR A 388 -15.07 -5.93 10.45
C THR A 388 -15.75 -6.17 9.10
N ASP A 389 -17.08 -6.17 9.10
CA ASP A 389 -17.89 -6.30 7.89
C ASP A 389 -19.14 -5.41 7.94
N VAL A 390 -19.61 -5.02 6.76
CA VAL A 390 -20.83 -4.24 6.59
C VAL A 390 -21.79 -4.98 5.67
N ARG A 391 -23.04 -5.11 6.13
CA ARG A 391 -24.13 -5.69 5.33
C ARG A 391 -24.89 -4.59 4.61
N TYR A 392 -24.93 -4.68 3.29
CA TYR A 392 -25.71 -3.80 2.42
C TYR A 392 -26.94 -4.53 1.89
N ASN A 393 -28.07 -3.81 1.79
CA ASN A 393 -29.27 -4.33 1.16
C ASN A 393 -29.01 -4.59 -0.33
N PHE A 394 -29.24 -5.84 -0.77
CA PHE A 394 -28.91 -6.29 -2.12
C PHE A 394 -29.68 -5.50 -3.20
N ALA A 395 -31.00 -5.37 -3.05
CA ALA A 395 -31.84 -4.65 -4.00
C ALA A 395 -31.47 -3.16 -4.10
N ALA A 396 -31.00 -2.53 -3.02
CA ALA A 396 -30.53 -1.16 -3.02
C ALA A 396 -29.21 -0.98 -3.79
N LEU A 397 -28.31 -1.97 -3.74
CA LEU A 397 -27.09 -1.98 -4.55
C LEU A 397 -27.42 -2.14 -6.03
N LEU A 398 -28.30 -3.08 -6.39
CA LEU A 398 -28.69 -3.32 -7.78
C LEU A 398 -29.33 -2.08 -8.43
N ARG A 399 -30.16 -1.31 -7.71
CA ARG A 399 -30.74 -0.05 -8.24
C ARG A 399 -29.71 1.01 -8.62
N ARG A 400 -28.51 0.94 -8.04
CA ARG A 400 -27.39 1.87 -8.33
C ARG A 400 -26.43 1.29 -9.36
N ALA A 401 -26.47 -0.02 -9.57
CA ALA A 401 -25.59 -0.71 -10.50
C ALA A 401 -26.07 -0.50 -11.94
N GLY A 402 -25.14 -0.62 -12.87
CA GLY A 402 -25.43 -0.60 -14.31
C GLY A 402 -24.92 -1.86 -15.00
N GLU A 403 -25.14 -1.93 -16.31
CA GLU A 403 -24.57 -2.97 -17.16
C GLU A 403 -23.03 -2.92 -17.12
N PRO A 404 -22.35 -4.07 -17.31
CA PRO A 404 -20.90 -4.11 -17.38
C PRO A 404 -20.32 -3.15 -18.42
N SER A 405 -19.33 -2.35 -18.00
CA SER A 405 -18.68 -1.30 -18.80
C SER A 405 -17.27 -0.98 -18.34
#